data_AF-A0A7H9ASZ7-F1
#
_entry.id   AF-A0A7H9ASZ7-F1
#
_cell.length_a   1.000
_cell.length_b   1.000
_cell.length_c   1.000
_cell.angle_alpha   90.00
_cell.angle_beta   90.00
_cell.angle_gamma   90.00
#
_symmetry.space_group_name_H-M   'P 1'
#
loop_
_entity.id
_entity.type
_entity.pdbx_description
1 polymer ?
#
loop_
_entity_poly.entity_id
_entity_poly.type
_entity_poly.pdbx_seq_one_letter_code
_entity_poly.pdbx_strand_id
1 'polypeptide(L)'
;MTAQPTLLCIPDISGFTQFMREIDFELSSKVIPALLNQIIYSNEIGLKISEIEGDAVLFYRSGNLPTLKTLIDQCHYFHTEFYKRMAQLRKKHNGHEGANKIPELLGLKIILHFGEEVGLVPIGKNIKLMGEDVIAVHRLLKNNLATDEYILLSHSLLSRYEAPEIESLKAAYDIQSDYIDVDHLGKINFSYLGLKPI
;
A
#
# COMPACT_ATOMS: atom_id res chain seq x y z
N MET A 1 6.05 5.35 27.26
CA MET A 1 5.83 5.11 25.82
C MET A 1 5.41 3.66 25.70
N THR A 2 4.25 3.36 25.14
CA THR A 2 3.77 1.99 25.02
C THR A 2 3.82 1.60 23.54
N ALA A 3 4.73 0.68 23.22
CA ALA A 3 4.65 -0.05 21.97
C ALA A 3 3.36 -0.88 22.00
N GLN A 4 2.70 -1.00 20.85
CA GLN A 4 1.44 -1.70 20.76
C GLN A 4 1.29 -2.42 19.42
N PRO A 5 0.63 -3.60 19.42
CA PRO A 5 0.39 -4.35 18.20
C PRO A 5 -0.41 -3.51 17.20
N THR A 6 0.10 -3.42 15.99
CA THR A 6 -0.37 -2.46 14.99
C THR A 6 -0.32 -3.06 13.58
N LEU A 7 -1.46 -2.99 12.89
CA LEU A 7 -1.53 -3.20 11.45
C LEU A 7 -0.94 -1.98 10.74
N LEU A 8 0.00 -2.22 9.84
CA LEU A 8 0.57 -1.25 8.92
C LEU A 8 0.08 -1.56 7.51
N CYS A 9 -0.35 -0.54 6.79
CA CYS A 9 -0.83 -0.65 5.42
C CYS A 9 -0.22 0.48 4.58
N ILE A 10 0.47 0.14 3.49
CA ILE A 10 1.10 1.10 2.60
C ILE A 10 0.61 0.86 1.17
N PRO A 11 -0.40 1.60 0.71
CA PRO A 11 -0.65 1.79 -0.71
C PRO A 11 0.43 2.70 -1.30
N ASP A 12 1.06 2.25 -2.38
CA ASP A 12 2.17 2.92 -3.06
C ASP A 12 1.93 2.94 -4.56
N ILE A 13 2.13 4.12 -5.16
CA ILE A 13 1.88 4.33 -6.59
C ILE A 13 3.08 3.82 -7.39
N SER A 14 2.92 2.66 -8.02
CA SER A 14 3.91 2.10 -8.92
C SER A 14 4.14 2.99 -10.14
N GLY A 15 5.38 3.05 -10.61
CA GLY A 15 5.79 3.85 -11.76
C GLY A 15 5.88 5.36 -11.51
N PHE A 16 5.69 5.83 -10.27
CA PHE A 16 5.81 7.23 -9.88
C PHE A 16 7.10 7.90 -10.35
N THR A 17 8.26 7.28 -10.11
CA THR A 17 9.55 7.88 -10.50
C THR A 17 9.65 8.06 -12.02
N GLN A 18 9.15 7.10 -12.81
CA GLN A 18 9.12 7.21 -14.26
C GLN A 18 8.15 8.30 -14.71
N PHE A 19 6.96 8.35 -14.11
CA PHE A 19 5.96 9.38 -14.37
C PHE A 19 6.51 10.79 -14.10
N MET A 20 7.20 11.00 -12.98
CA MET A 20 7.83 12.28 -12.65
C MET A 20 8.96 12.69 -13.62
N ARG A 21 9.59 11.71 -14.30
CA ARG A 21 10.64 11.96 -15.30
C ARG A 21 10.10 12.24 -16.69
N GLU A 22 9.03 11.55 -17.08
CA GLU A 22 8.48 11.61 -18.44
C GLU A 22 7.37 12.65 -18.60
N ILE A 23 6.71 13.01 -17.51
CA ILE A 23 5.60 13.96 -17.50
C ILE A 23 6.11 15.27 -16.93
N ASP A 24 5.66 16.36 -17.54
CA ASP A 24 5.98 17.70 -17.08
C ASP A 24 5.46 17.94 -15.65
N PHE A 25 6.07 18.92 -15.00
CA PHE A 25 5.75 19.27 -13.61
C PHE A 25 4.31 19.78 -13.45
N GLU A 26 3.75 20.46 -14.45
CA GLU A 26 2.41 21.04 -14.35
C GLU A 26 1.35 19.94 -14.21
N LEU A 27 1.43 18.89 -15.03
CA LEU A 27 0.50 17.78 -14.95
C LEU A 27 0.79 16.89 -13.73
N SER A 28 2.05 16.54 -13.49
CA SER A 28 2.41 15.62 -12.41
C SER A 28 2.10 16.15 -11.01
N SER A 29 2.34 17.44 -10.76
CA SER A 29 1.98 18.12 -9.50
C SER A 29 0.48 18.17 -9.22
N LYS A 30 -0.37 17.92 -10.23
CA LYS A 30 -1.84 17.83 -10.08
C LYS A 30 -2.31 16.37 -9.93
N VAL A 31 -1.72 15.46 -10.71
CA VAL A 31 -2.15 14.05 -10.77
C VAL A 31 -1.80 13.30 -9.49
N ILE A 32 -0.54 13.35 -9.04
CA ILE A 32 -0.09 12.54 -7.90
C ILE A 32 -0.85 12.90 -6.60
N PRO A 33 -0.97 14.19 -6.21
CA PRO A 33 -1.74 14.53 -5.02
C PRO A 33 -3.22 14.16 -5.14
N ALA A 34 -3.80 14.21 -6.35
CA ALA A 34 -5.19 13.82 -6.56
C ALA A 34 -5.42 12.32 -6.39
N LEU A 35 -4.42 11.49 -6.73
CA LEU A 35 -4.46 10.04 -6.53
C LEU A 35 -4.25 9.66 -5.07
N LEU A 36 -3.27 10.25 -4.40
CA LEU A 36 -3.03 10.02 -2.96
C LEU A 36 -4.24 10.42 -2.11
N ASN A 37 -4.87 11.56 -2.41
CA ASN A 37 -6.09 11.96 -1.75
C ASN A 37 -7.23 10.95 -1.99
N GLN A 38 -7.34 10.39 -3.21
CA GLN A 38 -8.33 9.35 -3.47
C GLN A 38 -8.11 8.13 -2.58
N ILE A 39 -6.87 7.63 -2.49
CA ILE A 39 -6.53 6.51 -1.60
C ILE A 39 -6.93 6.81 -0.16
N ILE A 40 -6.63 8.02 0.32
CA ILE A 40 -6.99 8.48 1.67
C ILE A 40 -8.51 8.46 1.90
N TYR A 41 -9.29 8.98 0.95
CA TYR A 41 -10.75 9.06 1.09
C TYR A 41 -11.45 7.72 0.88
N SER A 42 -10.79 6.76 0.22
CA SER A 42 -11.31 5.41 0.00
C SER A 42 -11.06 4.45 1.16
N ASN A 43 -10.72 4.94 2.35
CA ASN A 43 -10.50 4.11 3.53
C ASN A 43 -11.81 3.92 4.32
N GLU A 44 -12.38 2.72 4.24
CA GLU A 44 -13.65 2.35 4.89
C GLU A 44 -13.46 1.58 6.21
N ILE A 45 -12.28 0.99 6.42
CA ILE A 45 -12.00 0.17 7.63
C ILE A 45 -11.39 0.99 8.78
N GLY A 46 -11.39 2.32 8.67
CA GLY A 46 -10.99 3.22 9.75
C GLY A 46 -9.48 3.24 10.03
N LEU A 47 -8.65 3.02 9.01
CA LEU A 47 -7.20 3.20 9.16
C LEU A 47 -6.84 4.66 9.47
N LYS A 48 -5.81 4.90 10.27
CA LYS A 48 -5.28 6.25 10.55
C LYS A 48 -4.06 6.51 9.69
N ILE A 49 -3.87 7.76 9.24
CA ILE A 49 -2.68 8.15 8.49
C ILE A 49 -1.58 8.47 9.49
N SER A 50 -0.40 7.86 9.32
CA SER A 50 0.80 8.29 10.04
C SER A 50 1.59 9.28 9.18
N GLU A 51 1.92 8.90 7.96
CA GLU A 51 2.82 9.66 7.08
C GLU A 51 2.38 9.56 5.61
N ILE A 52 2.72 10.57 4.80
CA ILE A 52 2.61 10.55 3.34
C ILE A 52 4.02 10.80 2.80
N GLU A 53 4.54 9.86 2.01
CA GLU A 53 5.92 9.86 1.54
C GLU A 53 5.93 9.85 0.01
N GLY A 54 6.01 11.01 -0.62
CA GLY A 54 6.07 11.11 -2.08
C GLY A 54 4.83 10.50 -2.75
N ASP A 55 4.92 9.22 -3.10
CA ASP A 55 3.98 8.34 -3.79
C ASP A 55 3.27 7.29 -2.90
N ALA A 56 3.60 7.24 -1.61
CA ALA A 56 3.03 6.29 -0.67
C ALA A 56 2.22 6.95 0.45
N VAL A 57 1.23 6.23 0.98
CA VAL A 57 0.52 6.60 2.21
C VAL A 57 0.73 5.52 3.26
N LEU A 58 1.37 5.86 4.39
CA LEU A 58 1.50 4.94 5.52
C LEU A 58 0.28 5.05 6.43
N PHE A 59 -0.59 4.05 6.34
CA PHE A 59 -1.70 3.84 7.25
C PHE A 59 -1.33 2.92 8.40
N TYR A 60 -2.02 3.12 9.52
CA TYR A 60 -1.94 2.22 10.66
C TYR A 60 -3.27 2.02 11.38
N ARG A 61 -3.40 0.90 12.07
CA ARG A 61 -4.50 0.62 12.99
C ARG A 61 -4.01 -0.23 14.16
N SER A 62 -4.05 0.34 15.35
CA SER A 62 -3.72 -0.37 16.59
C SER A 62 -4.94 -1.10 17.15
N GLY A 63 -4.71 -2.22 17.84
CA GLY A 63 -5.77 -3.04 18.44
C GLY A 63 -6.29 -4.12 17.49
N ASN A 64 -7.60 -4.40 17.55
CA ASN A 64 -8.19 -5.54 16.85
C ASN A 64 -8.09 -5.41 15.33
N LEU A 65 -7.56 -6.47 14.71
CA LEU A 65 -7.49 -6.62 13.27
C LEU A 65 -8.89 -6.74 12.66
N PRO A 66 -9.14 -6.16 11.47
CA PRO A 66 -10.26 -6.57 10.65
C PRO A 66 -10.08 -8.03 10.23
N THR A 67 -11.17 -8.71 9.85
CA THR A 67 -11.07 -10.04 9.22
C THR A 67 -10.20 -9.98 7.97
N LEU A 68 -9.60 -11.10 7.60
CA LEU A 68 -8.71 -11.14 6.43
C LEU A 68 -9.48 -10.75 5.17
N LYS A 69 -10.72 -11.20 5.04
CA LYS A 69 -11.61 -10.83 3.95
C LYS A 69 -11.82 -9.32 3.88
N THR A 70 -12.19 -8.67 4.98
CA THR A 70 -12.42 -7.22 5.01
C THR A 70 -11.15 -6.43 4.68
N LEU A 71 -9.99 -6.91 5.11
CA LEU A 71 -8.71 -6.28 4.78
C LEU A 71 -8.38 -6.36 3.28
N ILE A 72 -8.63 -7.51 2.66
CA ILE A 72 -8.41 -7.73 1.22
C ILE A 72 -9.44 -6.95 0.39
N ASP A 73 -10.71 -6.94 0.80
CA ASP A 73 -11.77 -6.14 0.17
C ASP A 73 -11.40 -4.64 0.18
N GLN A 74 -10.87 -4.14 1.30
CA GLN A 74 -10.37 -2.75 1.39
C GLN A 74 -9.24 -2.47 0.40
N CYS A 75 -8.33 -3.42 0.19
CA CYS A 75 -7.23 -3.26 -0.76
C CYS A 75 -7.75 -3.23 -2.22
N HIS A 76 -8.70 -4.10 -2.55
CA HIS A 76 -9.39 -4.03 -3.85
C HIS A 76 -10.17 -2.73 -4.03
N TYR A 77 -10.76 -2.20 -2.96
CA TYR A 77 -11.46 -0.92 -3.01
C TYR A 77 -10.50 0.24 -3.26
N PHE A 78 -9.33 0.28 -2.59
CA PHE A 78 -8.27 1.25 -2.90
C PHE A 78 -7.86 1.18 -4.38
N HIS A 79 -7.60 -0.01 -4.90
CA HIS A 79 -7.23 -0.22 -6.30
C HIS A 79 -8.31 0.25 -7.27
N THR A 80 -9.57 -0.13 -7.02
CA THR A 80 -10.71 0.27 -7.85
C THR A 80 -10.90 1.79 -7.90
N GLU A 81 -10.87 2.44 -6.75
CA GLU A 81 -11.06 3.90 -6.67
C GLU A 81 -9.87 4.67 -7.24
N PHE A 82 -8.65 4.15 -7.07
CA PHE A 82 -7.45 4.66 -7.72
C PHE A 82 -7.59 4.67 -9.25
N TYR A 83 -8.00 3.54 -9.86
CA TYR A 83 -8.19 3.45 -11.31
C TYR A 83 -9.33 4.34 -11.82
N LYS A 84 -10.45 4.41 -11.10
CA LYS A 84 -11.52 5.36 -11.41
C LYS A 84 -11.00 6.80 -11.43
N ARG A 85 -10.18 7.17 -10.44
CA ARG A 85 -9.60 8.50 -10.36
C ARG A 85 -8.59 8.77 -11.47
N MET A 86 -7.75 7.80 -11.83
CA MET A 86 -6.84 7.91 -12.98
C MET A 86 -7.61 8.16 -14.27
N ALA A 87 -8.69 7.41 -14.53
CA ALA A 87 -9.53 7.60 -15.71
C ALA A 87 -10.17 9.00 -15.76
N GLN A 88 -10.65 9.50 -14.62
CA GLN A 88 -11.19 10.86 -14.50
C GLN A 88 -10.11 11.92 -14.79
N LEU A 89 -8.90 11.77 -14.23
CA LEU A 89 -7.79 12.71 -14.43
C LEU A 89 -7.34 12.71 -15.88
N ARG A 90 -7.18 11.54 -16.51
CA ARG A 90 -6.88 11.44 -17.95
C ARG A 90 -7.91 12.20 -18.79
N LYS A 91 -9.21 11.98 -18.53
CA LYS A 91 -10.29 12.66 -19.26
C LYS A 91 -10.27 14.17 -19.03
N LYS A 92 -10.05 14.62 -17.79
CA LYS A 92 -9.98 16.03 -17.40
C LYS A 92 -8.81 16.76 -18.10
N HIS A 93 -7.72 16.05 -18.36
CA HIS A 93 -6.51 16.60 -18.96
C HIS A 93 -6.31 16.15 -20.42
N ASN A 94 -7.34 15.68 -21.12
CA ASN A 94 -7.23 15.09 -22.47
C ASN A 94 -6.55 15.98 -23.54
N GLY A 95 -6.54 17.31 -23.38
CA GLY A 95 -5.83 18.24 -24.26
C GLY A 95 -4.34 18.39 -23.94
N HIS A 96 -3.85 17.73 -22.90
CA HIS A 96 -2.45 17.72 -22.48
C HIS A 96 -1.74 16.46 -23.02
N GLU A 97 -0.57 16.61 -23.64
CA GLU A 97 0.15 15.50 -24.28
C GLU A 97 0.43 14.33 -23.32
N GLY A 98 0.81 14.64 -22.08
CA GLY A 98 1.06 13.65 -21.02
C GLY A 98 -0.17 12.93 -20.45
N ALA A 99 -1.41 13.31 -20.79
CA ALA A 99 -2.59 12.75 -20.13
C ALA A 99 -2.86 11.28 -20.47
N ASN A 100 -2.52 10.84 -21.68
CA ASN A 100 -2.67 9.43 -22.06
C ASN A 100 -1.68 8.51 -21.35
N LYS A 101 -0.52 9.04 -20.96
CA LYS A 101 0.51 8.30 -20.23
C LYS A 101 0.16 8.03 -18.76
N ILE A 102 -0.85 8.70 -18.19
CA ILE A 102 -1.27 8.49 -16.79
C ILE A 102 -1.57 7.00 -16.51
N PRO A 103 -2.53 6.35 -17.18
CA PRO A 103 -2.82 4.93 -16.96
C PRO A 103 -1.77 3.98 -17.57
N GLU A 104 -0.84 4.46 -18.39
CA GLU A 104 0.23 3.64 -18.97
C GLU A 104 1.43 3.51 -18.03
N LEU A 105 1.67 4.55 -17.21
CA LEU A 105 2.84 4.65 -16.34
C LEU A 105 2.52 4.43 -14.87
N LEU A 106 1.27 4.59 -14.44
CA LEU A 106 0.90 4.53 -13.02
C LEU A 106 0.09 3.28 -12.72
N GLY A 107 0.43 2.63 -11.61
CA GLY A 107 -0.29 1.51 -11.02
C GLY A 107 -0.38 1.66 -9.50
N LEU A 108 -0.95 0.65 -8.83
CA LEU A 108 -1.01 0.62 -7.38
C LEU A 108 -0.61 -0.74 -6.83
N LYS A 109 0.35 -0.74 -5.90
CA LYS A 109 0.64 -1.89 -5.04
C LYS A 109 0.31 -1.55 -3.59
N ILE A 110 -0.01 -2.57 -2.81
CA ILE A 110 -0.44 -2.40 -1.42
C ILE A 110 0.31 -3.40 -0.54
N ILE A 111 1.01 -2.89 0.46
CA ILE A 111 1.82 -3.67 1.39
C ILE A 111 1.12 -3.69 2.74
N LEU A 112 0.90 -4.89 3.28
CA LEU A 112 0.27 -5.11 4.58
C LEU A 112 1.26 -5.83 5.51
N HIS A 113 1.53 -5.21 6.66
CA HIS A 113 2.43 -5.75 7.68
C HIS A 113 1.77 -5.69 9.06
N PHE A 114 2.06 -6.66 9.92
CA PHE A 114 1.67 -6.58 11.32
C PHE A 114 2.91 -6.52 12.18
N GLY A 115 3.00 -5.46 12.99
CA GLY A 115 4.04 -5.30 13.98
C GLY A 115 3.53 -5.52 15.39
N GLU A 116 4.32 -6.23 16.20
CA GLU A 116 3.98 -6.50 17.61
C GLU A 116 4.29 -5.29 18.49
N GLU A 117 5.39 -4.60 18.20
CA GLU A 117 5.93 -3.53 19.02
C GLU A 117 6.12 -2.26 18.19
N VAL A 118 5.01 -1.60 17.84
CA VAL A 118 5.03 -0.30 17.16
C VAL A 118 4.79 0.82 18.17
N GLY A 119 5.78 1.71 18.31
CA GLY A 119 5.70 2.92 19.13
C GLY A 119 5.00 4.04 18.39
N LEU A 120 3.93 4.58 18.98
CA LEU A 120 3.23 5.77 18.48
C LEU A 120 3.78 7.00 19.20
N VAL A 121 4.56 7.82 18.49
CA VAL A 121 5.26 8.97 19.06
C VAL A 121 4.67 10.27 18.53
N PRO A 122 4.13 11.15 19.39
CA PRO A 122 3.68 12.46 18.95
C PRO A 122 4.88 13.34 18.59
N ILE A 123 4.94 13.82 17.35
CA ILE A 123 5.95 14.76 16.87
C ILE A 123 5.21 15.96 16.26
N GLY A 124 5.28 17.10 16.94
CA GLY A 124 4.49 18.27 16.59
C GLY A 124 2.99 17.97 16.67
N LYS A 125 2.28 18.09 15.54
CA LYS A 125 0.84 17.81 15.43
C LYS A 125 0.52 16.40 14.91
N ASN A 126 1.55 15.61 14.58
CA ASN A 126 1.41 14.32 13.92
C ASN A 126 1.83 13.17 14.83
N ILE A 127 1.37 11.96 14.52
CA ILE A 127 1.81 10.73 15.17
C ILE A 127 2.78 10.02 14.21
N LYS A 128 4.02 9.84 14.66
CA LYS A 128 5.05 9.08 13.97
C LYS A 128 5.09 7.66 14.52
N LEU A 129 5.18 6.68 13.63
CA LEU A 129 5.40 5.28 14.00
C LEU A 129 6.90 5.02 14.10
N MET A 130 7.31 4.29 15.15
CA MET A 130 8.70 3.91 15.37
C MET A 130 8.79 2.46 15.80
N GLY A 131 9.79 1.74 15.30
CA GLY A 131 10.03 0.33 15.63
C GLY A 131 10.64 -0.43 14.46
N GLU A 132 11.17 -1.62 14.73
CA GLU A 132 11.74 -2.48 13.71
C GLU A 132 10.70 -2.89 12.65
N ASP A 133 9.45 -3.09 13.05
CA ASP A 133 8.34 -3.40 12.13
C ASP A 133 8.04 -2.28 11.13
N VAL A 134 8.28 -1.01 11.52
CA VAL A 134 8.16 0.12 10.60
C VAL A 134 9.27 0.05 9.55
N ILE A 135 10.49 -0.28 9.96
CA ILE A 135 11.61 -0.50 9.03
C ILE A 135 11.30 -1.67 8.10
N ALA A 136 10.79 -2.78 8.64
CA ALA A 136 10.43 -3.97 7.89
C ALA A 136 9.42 -3.68 6.77
N VAL A 137 8.33 -2.96 7.07
CA VAL A 137 7.31 -2.63 6.06
C VAL A 137 7.86 -1.73 4.94
N HIS A 138 8.71 -0.76 5.25
CA HIS A 138 9.38 0.07 4.23
C HIS A 138 10.40 -0.73 3.41
N ARG A 139 10.99 -1.80 3.96
CA ARG A 139 11.85 -2.71 3.20
C ARG A 139 11.03 -3.62 2.29
N LEU A 140 9.89 -4.13 2.77
CA LEU A 140 8.92 -4.86 1.94
C LEU A 140 8.43 -4.01 0.77
N LEU A 141 8.27 -2.70 0.94
CA LEU A 141 7.90 -1.79 -0.14
C LEU A 141 8.90 -1.77 -1.32
N LYS A 142 10.19 -1.98 -1.02
CA LYS A 142 11.32 -1.96 -1.97
C LYS A 142 11.71 -3.35 -2.49
N ASN A 143 10.77 -4.30 -2.49
CA ASN A 143 11.01 -5.62 -3.05
C ASN A 143 11.18 -5.58 -4.59
N ASN A 144 11.64 -6.70 -5.16
CA ASN A 144 11.91 -6.86 -6.60
C ASN A 144 10.93 -7.83 -7.28
N LEU A 145 9.67 -7.84 -6.89
CA LEU A 145 8.65 -8.64 -7.57
C LEU A 145 8.52 -8.20 -9.03
N ALA A 146 8.27 -9.15 -9.94
CA ALA A 146 8.15 -8.87 -11.37
C ALA A 146 6.84 -8.17 -11.76
N THR A 147 5.86 -8.13 -10.85
CA THR A 147 4.59 -7.44 -11.05
C THR A 147 4.60 -6.10 -10.32
N ASP A 148 4.16 -5.05 -11.00
CA ASP A 148 4.07 -3.70 -10.42
C ASP A 148 2.78 -3.49 -9.61
N GLU A 149 1.81 -4.40 -9.72
CA GLU A 149 0.52 -4.30 -9.04
C GLU A 149 0.18 -5.58 -8.30
N TYR A 150 0.09 -5.48 -6.98
CA TYR A 150 -0.14 -6.60 -6.11
C TYR A 150 -0.60 -6.15 -4.72
N ILE A 151 -1.19 -7.10 -3.98
CA ILE A 151 -1.34 -7.00 -2.54
C ILE A 151 -0.29 -7.93 -1.92
N LEU A 152 0.56 -7.40 -1.05
CA LEU A 152 1.56 -8.15 -0.31
C LEU A 152 1.12 -8.23 1.15
N LEU A 153 1.14 -9.44 1.71
CA LEU A 153 0.89 -9.72 3.11
C LEU A 153 2.14 -10.33 3.72
N SER A 154 2.73 -9.64 4.69
CA SER A 154 3.82 -10.20 5.50
C SER A 154 3.37 -11.51 6.18
N HIS A 155 4.32 -12.41 6.42
CA HIS A 155 4.04 -13.60 7.20
C HIS A 155 3.55 -13.27 8.62
N SER A 156 4.07 -12.21 9.24
CA SER A 156 3.67 -11.78 10.60
C SER A 156 2.21 -11.30 10.67
N LEU A 157 1.66 -10.82 9.56
CA LEU A 157 0.24 -10.51 9.43
C LEU A 157 -0.58 -11.77 9.19
N LEU A 158 -0.19 -12.63 8.24
CA LEU A 158 -0.94 -13.85 7.94
C LEU A 158 -1.04 -14.78 9.15
N SER A 159 -0.02 -14.84 10.00
CA SER A 159 -0.04 -15.63 11.23
C SER A 159 -1.03 -15.14 12.29
N ARG A 160 -1.73 -14.02 12.06
CA ARG A 160 -2.79 -13.49 12.95
C ARG A 160 -4.19 -13.99 12.60
N TYR A 161 -4.33 -14.67 11.47
CA TYR A 161 -5.60 -15.17 10.97
C TYR A 161 -5.69 -16.68 11.13
N GLU A 162 -6.91 -17.16 11.34
CA GLU A 162 -7.17 -18.59 11.49
C GLU A 162 -7.03 -19.31 10.15
N ALA A 163 -6.71 -20.61 10.19
CA ALA A 163 -6.51 -21.43 8.99
C ALA A 163 -7.66 -21.34 7.97
N PRO A 164 -8.95 -21.35 8.36
CA PRO A 164 -10.06 -21.24 7.40
C PRO A 164 -10.08 -19.92 6.62
N GLU A 165 -9.66 -18.80 7.24
CA GLU A 165 -9.58 -17.51 6.54
C GLU A 165 -8.46 -17.53 5.50
N ILE A 166 -7.30 -18.09 5.86
CA ILE A 166 -6.14 -18.20 4.97
C ILE A 166 -6.45 -19.15 3.81
N GLU A 167 -7.10 -20.28 4.08
CA GLU A 167 -7.52 -21.25 3.06
C GLU A 167 -8.53 -20.64 2.09
N SER A 168 -9.51 -19.89 2.60
CA SER A 168 -10.47 -19.15 1.78
C SER A 168 -9.77 -18.15 0.86
N LEU A 169 -8.78 -17.41 1.37
CA LEU A 169 -7.98 -16.49 0.55
C LEU A 169 -7.22 -17.24 -0.54
N LYS A 170 -6.55 -18.35 -0.20
CA LYS A 170 -5.79 -19.19 -1.15
C LYS A 170 -6.70 -19.86 -2.20
N ALA A 171 -7.95 -20.14 -1.86
CA ALA A 171 -8.92 -20.69 -2.81
C ALA A 171 -9.44 -19.61 -3.79
N ALA A 172 -9.51 -18.36 -3.34
CA ALA A 172 -10.02 -17.25 -4.14
C ALA A 172 -8.97 -16.60 -5.05
N TYR A 173 -7.69 -16.65 -4.68
CA TYR A 173 -6.60 -15.96 -5.38
C TYR A 173 -5.40 -16.88 -5.62
N ASP A 174 -4.68 -16.64 -6.73
CA ASP A 174 -3.37 -17.25 -6.96
C ASP A 174 -2.33 -16.56 -6.08
N ILE A 175 -2.12 -17.11 -4.88
CA ILE A 175 -1.17 -16.58 -3.90
C ILE A 175 0.20 -17.20 -4.10
N GLN A 176 1.20 -16.34 -4.27
CA GLN A 176 2.60 -16.70 -4.36
C GLN A 176 3.30 -16.32 -3.05
N SER A 177 4.38 -17.01 -2.72
CA SER A 177 5.20 -16.73 -1.53
C SER A 177 6.63 -16.43 -1.93
N ASP A 178 7.23 -15.45 -1.26
CA ASP A 178 8.60 -15.03 -1.48
C ASP A 178 9.17 -14.41 -0.19
N TYR A 179 10.41 -13.93 -0.25
CA TYR A 179 11.06 -13.29 0.89
C TYR A 179 11.99 -12.17 0.43
N ILE A 180 12.24 -11.23 1.33
CA ILE A 180 13.38 -10.32 1.22
C ILE A 180 14.40 -10.63 2.31
N ASP A 181 15.68 -10.46 1.99
CA ASP A 181 16.75 -10.46 2.98
C ASP A 181 17.06 -9.01 3.36
N VAL A 182 16.97 -8.70 4.65
CA VAL A 182 17.17 -7.34 5.16
C VAL A 182 18.30 -7.35 6.16
N ASP A 183 19.32 -6.53 5.89
CA ASP A 183 20.45 -6.33 6.79
C ASP A 183 19.96 -6.10 8.23
N HIS A 184 20.47 -6.89 9.17
CA HIS A 184 20.15 -6.87 10.61
C HIS A 184 18.75 -7.35 11.01
N LEU A 185 17.78 -7.47 10.10
CA LEU A 185 16.45 -8.05 10.38
C LEU A 185 16.32 -9.49 9.88
N GLY A 186 17.22 -9.94 9.01
CA GLY A 186 17.21 -11.26 8.41
C GLY A 186 16.12 -11.42 7.35
N LYS A 187 15.65 -12.66 7.17
CA LYS A 187 14.65 -13.00 6.15
C LYS A 187 13.25 -12.61 6.59
N ILE A 188 12.61 -11.75 5.81
CA ILE A 188 11.20 -11.37 5.97
C ILE A 188 10.40 -12.09 4.89
N ASN A 189 9.65 -13.11 5.30
CA ASN A 189 8.77 -13.86 4.40
C ASN A 189 7.45 -13.12 4.19
N PHE A 190 6.91 -13.22 2.98
CA PHE A 190 5.62 -12.66 2.63
C PHE A 190 4.91 -13.52 1.59
N SER A 191 3.60 -13.30 1.48
CA SER A 191 2.79 -13.79 0.38
C SER A 191 2.25 -12.61 -0.41
N TYR A 192 2.03 -12.79 -1.70
CA TYR A 192 1.43 -11.77 -2.54
C TYR A 192 0.45 -12.36 -3.54
N LEU A 193 -0.48 -11.53 -3.97
CA LEU A 193 -1.40 -11.83 -5.06
C LEU A 193 -1.39 -10.66 -6.05
N GLY A 194 -1.39 -10.98 -7.34
CA GLY A 194 -1.40 -9.97 -8.39
C GLY A 194 -2.75 -9.26 -8.46
N LEU A 195 -2.72 -7.94 -8.62
CA LEU A 195 -3.89 -7.15 -8.99
C LEU A 195 -3.93 -7.04 -10.51
N LYS A 196 -5.09 -7.28 -11.12
CA LYS A 196 -5.26 -7.05 -12.55
C LYS A 196 -5.63 -5.58 -12.76
N PRO A 197 -4.99 -4.88 -13.72
CA PRO A 197 -5.47 -3.57 -14.17
C PRO A 197 -6.94 -3.68 -14.58
N ILE A 198 -7.76 -2.68 -14.18
CA ILE A 198 -9.22 -2.63 -14.45
C ILE A 198 -9.49 -1.78 -15.70
#